data_AF-A0A9E5BIF7-F1
#
_entry.id   AF-A0A9E5BIF7-F1
#
_cell.length_a   1.000
_cell.length_b   1.000
_cell.length_c   1.000
_cell.angle_alpha   90.00
_cell.angle_beta   90.00
_cell.angle_gamma   90.00
#
_symmetry.space_group_name_H-M   'P 1'
#
loop_
_entity.id
_entity.type
_entity.pdbx_description
1 polymer ?
#
loop_
_entity_poly.entity_id
_entity_poly.type
_entity_poly.pdbx_seq_one_letter_code
_entity_poly.pdbx_strand_id
1 'polypeptide(L)'
;MKSATSPVSRRGFTLIEVMVSTAIMIVIVLAVVTIASDTFKAYDRAVADLTTQSEARGVLDAMEGDFQSAMIRPDGRCWMEVILPGSAKAPSGAITKANIGDIQSVDQPIIMFFASPPDRPRWAPSTTSPRVALKGDVCAIAYRIGQSSPFDAPGDPIQQVYGVYRTIIDPENTFKEAIPLIMTSTAAAPISPWDYWNGTSGTKRSFANFSSYSPTYVPDTRALIDFNQSTT
;
A
#
# COMPACT_ATOMS: atom_id res chain seq x y z
N MET A 1 -8.66 -96.18 17.57
CA MET A 1 -8.91 -95.10 18.57
C MET A 1 -9.00 -93.79 17.80
N LYS A 2 -10.18 -93.16 17.75
CA LYS A 2 -10.43 -91.95 16.95
C LYS A 2 -10.37 -90.75 17.91
N SER A 3 -9.32 -89.93 17.83
CA SER A 3 -9.19 -88.72 18.66
C SER A 3 -10.12 -87.64 18.10
N ALA A 4 -11.01 -87.12 18.93
CA ALA A 4 -11.91 -86.02 18.58
C ALA A 4 -11.23 -84.69 18.93
N THR A 5 -10.84 -83.93 17.91
CA THR A 5 -10.38 -82.55 18.07
C THR A 5 -11.60 -81.67 18.37
N SER A 6 -11.66 -81.08 19.56
CA SER A 6 -12.72 -80.16 19.95
C SER A 6 -12.67 -78.87 19.11
N PRO A 7 -13.79 -78.42 18.50
CA PRO A 7 -13.79 -77.20 17.71
C PRO A 7 -13.60 -75.98 18.62
N VAL A 8 -12.65 -75.12 18.26
CA VAL A 8 -12.47 -73.83 18.92
C VAL A 8 -13.67 -72.95 18.58
N SER A 9 -14.46 -72.59 19.59
CA SER A 9 -15.54 -71.62 19.49
C SER A 9 -14.98 -70.27 19.03
N ARG A 10 -15.28 -69.87 17.78
CA ARG A 10 -15.03 -68.51 17.30
C ARG A 10 -16.11 -67.61 17.91
N ARG A 11 -15.73 -66.85 18.94
CA ARG A 11 -16.57 -65.77 19.48
C ARG A 11 -16.67 -64.64 18.45
N GLY A 12 -17.88 -64.36 17.97
CA GLY A 12 -18.18 -63.18 17.17
C GLY A 12 -18.36 -61.93 18.04
N PHE A 13 -18.14 -60.76 17.45
CA PHE A 13 -18.35 -59.47 18.12
C PHE A 13 -19.84 -59.23 18.41
N THR A 14 -20.12 -58.65 19.58
CA THR A 14 -21.49 -58.28 19.96
C THR A 14 -21.89 -56.94 19.36
N LEU A 15 -23.18 -56.74 19.06
CA LEU A 15 -23.71 -55.47 18.52
C LEU A 15 -23.37 -54.26 19.43
N ILE A 16 -23.40 -54.46 20.75
CA ILE A 16 -23.08 -53.41 21.72
C ILE A 16 -21.61 -53.00 21.65
N GLU A 17 -20.69 -53.93 21.45
CA GLU A 17 -19.26 -53.65 21.33
C GLU A 17 -18.94 -52.86 20.06
N VAL A 18 -19.61 -53.18 18.96
CA VAL A 18 -19.51 -52.42 17.70
C VAL A 18 -20.10 -51.01 17.87
N MET A 19 -21.25 -50.87 18.52
CA MET A 19 -21.87 -49.56 18.77
C MET A 19 -21.03 -48.68 19.70
N VAL A 20 -20.43 -49.24 20.74
CA VAL A 20 -19.54 -48.50 21.65
C VAL A 20 -18.27 -48.08 20.89
N SER A 21 -17.71 -48.97 20.08
CA SER A 21 -16.50 -48.67 19.29
C SER A 21 -16.75 -47.55 18.27
N THR A 22 -17.87 -47.57 17.55
CA THR A 22 -18.21 -46.52 16.59
C THR A 22 -18.54 -45.19 17.28
N ALA A 23 -19.21 -45.23 18.44
CA ALA A 23 -19.46 -44.03 19.24
C ALA A 23 -18.16 -43.37 19.69
N ILE A 24 -17.20 -44.14 20.22
CA ILE A 24 -15.89 -43.62 20.64
C ILE A 24 -15.11 -43.10 19.42
N MET A 25 -15.14 -43.80 18.29
CA MET A 25 -14.50 -43.33 17.06
C MET A 25 -15.03 -41.97 16.62
N ILE A 26 -16.35 -41.78 16.61
CA ILE A 26 -16.97 -40.49 16.24
C ILE A 26 -16.49 -39.37 17.16
N VAL A 27 -16.47 -39.61 18.48
CA VAL A 27 -16.00 -38.62 19.46
C VAL A 27 -14.54 -38.25 19.22
N ILE A 28 -13.67 -39.24 18.99
CA ILE A 28 -12.25 -39.00 18.74
C ILE A 28 -12.05 -38.24 17.42
N VAL A 29 -12.74 -38.63 16.34
CA VAL A 29 -12.64 -37.97 15.05
C VAL A 29 -13.07 -36.51 15.15
N LEU A 30 -14.18 -36.22 15.84
CA LEU A 30 -14.63 -34.84 16.07
C LEU A 30 -13.61 -34.03 16.87
N ALA A 31 -13.02 -34.60 17.92
CA ALA A 31 -11.97 -33.94 18.70
C ALA A 31 -10.71 -33.65 17.85
N VAL A 32 -10.28 -34.59 17.01
CA VAL A 32 -9.11 -34.39 16.14
C VAL A 32 -9.41 -33.32 15.07
N VAL A 33 -10.58 -33.36 14.44
CA VAL A 33 -10.96 -32.38 13.40
C VAL A 33 -11.06 -30.96 13.96
N THR A 34 -11.58 -30.79 15.18
CA THR A 34 -11.65 -29.48 15.84
C THR A 34 -10.26 -28.93 16.13
N ILE A 35 -9.38 -29.72 16.75
CA ILE A 35 -7.99 -29.32 17.01
C ILE A 35 -7.25 -28.99 15.71
N ALA A 36 -7.42 -29.81 14.67
CA ALA A 36 -6.80 -29.57 13.38
C ALA A 36 -7.32 -28.27 12.75
N SER A 37 -8.63 -28.02 12.80
CA SER A 37 -9.24 -26.79 12.26
C SER A 37 -8.76 -25.53 12.97
N ASP A 38 -8.63 -25.57 14.29
CA ASP A 38 -8.11 -24.45 15.06
C ASP A 38 -6.63 -24.20 14.78
N THR A 39 -5.85 -25.28 14.58
CA THR A 39 -4.45 -25.18 14.17
C THR A 39 -4.31 -24.56 12.78
N PHE A 40 -5.14 -24.96 11.82
CA PHE A 40 -5.12 -24.36 10.47
C PHE A 40 -5.50 -22.87 10.50
N LYS A 41 -6.54 -22.49 11.26
CA LYS A 41 -6.89 -21.07 11.43
C LYS A 41 -5.77 -20.25 12.06
N ALA A 42 -5.11 -20.80 13.06
CA ALA A 42 -3.97 -20.15 13.70
C ALA A 42 -2.78 -20.02 12.74
N TYR A 43 -2.52 -21.05 11.95
CA TYR A 43 -1.50 -21.05 10.91
C TYR A 43 -1.77 -20.00 9.83
N ASP A 44 -2.99 -19.97 9.29
CA ASP A 44 -3.38 -19.00 8.24
C ASP A 44 -3.24 -17.56 8.74
N ARG A 45 -3.63 -17.29 9.99
CA ARG A 45 -3.43 -15.98 10.62
C ARG A 45 -1.94 -15.65 10.77
N ALA A 46 -1.13 -16.59 11.25
CA ALA A 46 0.30 -16.37 11.42
C ALA A 46 1.01 -16.10 10.07
N VAL A 47 0.61 -16.80 9.01
CA VAL A 47 1.10 -16.56 7.66
C VAL A 47 0.69 -15.18 7.18
N ALA A 48 -0.58 -14.79 7.35
CA ALA A 48 -1.06 -13.45 6.99
C ALA A 48 -0.24 -12.35 7.71
N ASP A 49 -0.06 -12.46 9.03
CA ASP A 49 0.71 -11.49 9.82
C ASP A 49 2.17 -11.39 9.35
N LEU A 50 2.81 -12.52 9.07
CA LEU A 50 4.19 -12.56 8.55
C LEU A 50 4.29 -11.90 7.17
N THR A 51 3.32 -12.17 6.27
CA THR A 51 3.30 -11.53 4.95
C THR A 51 3.15 -10.02 5.06
N THR A 52 2.17 -9.54 5.83
CA THR A 52 1.98 -8.10 6.07
C THR A 52 3.20 -7.46 6.71
N GLN A 53 3.86 -8.13 7.67
CA GLN A 53 5.09 -7.62 8.27
C GLN A 53 6.24 -7.55 7.27
N SER A 54 6.36 -8.54 6.38
CA SER A 54 7.40 -8.54 5.34
C SER A 54 7.19 -7.42 4.31
N GLU A 55 5.95 -7.16 3.92
CA GLU A 55 5.59 -6.05 3.02
C GLU A 55 5.82 -4.69 3.69
N ALA A 56 5.43 -4.56 4.96
CA ALA A 56 5.67 -3.34 5.73
C ALA A 56 7.16 -3.00 5.82
N ARG A 57 8.03 -4.01 5.99
CA ARG A 57 9.49 -3.80 5.94
C ARG A 57 9.94 -3.24 4.60
N GLY A 58 9.47 -3.80 3.49
CA GLY A 58 9.81 -3.29 2.15
C GLY A 58 9.43 -1.81 1.96
N VAL A 59 8.26 -1.39 2.45
CA VAL A 59 7.84 0.02 2.43
C VAL A 59 8.73 0.89 3.32
N LEU A 60 9.05 0.42 4.53
CA LEU A 60 9.90 1.16 5.47
C LEU A 60 11.33 1.30 4.95
N ASP A 61 11.88 0.27 4.30
CA ASP A 61 13.22 0.32 3.68
C ASP A 61 13.24 1.34 2.53
N ALA A 62 12.18 1.38 1.70
CA ALA A 62 12.06 2.39 0.65
C ALA A 62 11.94 3.81 1.24
N MET A 63 11.14 3.97 2.29
CA MET A 63 10.99 5.24 3.01
C MET A 63 12.29 5.69 3.67
N GLU A 64 13.06 4.77 4.26
CA GLU A 64 14.38 5.05 4.80
C GLU A 64 15.34 5.53 3.70
N GLY A 65 15.41 4.83 2.57
CA GLY A 65 16.24 5.24 1.43
C GLY A 65 15.89 6.64 0.90
N ASP A 66 14.61 6.97 0.89
CA ASP A 66 14.15 8.31 0.52
C ASP A 66 14.56 9.36 1.55
N PHE A 67 14.38 9.08 2.85
CA PHE A 67 14.79 10.00 3.90
C PHE A 67 16.31 10.21 3.96
N GLN A 68 17.10 9.17 3.71
CA GLN A 68 18.56 9.27 3.64
C GLN A 68 19.03 10.17 2.48
N SER A 69 18.24 10.25 1.40
CA SER A 69 18.50 11.13 0.26
C SER A 69 17.69 12.42 0.27
N ALA A 70 17.00 12.72 1.38
CA ALA A 70 16.15 13.89 1.49
C ALA A 70 16.96 15.19 1.43
N MET A 71 16.42 16.15 0.69
CA MET A 71 17.03 17.44 0.44
C MET A 71 16.43 18.48 1.38
N ILE A 72 17.21 18.88 2.39
CA ILE A 72 16.83 19.92 3.35
C ILE A 72 17.91 20.99 3.33
N ARG A 73 17.52 22.25 3.12
CA ARG A 73 18.44 23.40 3.14
C ARG A 73 18.12 24.35 4.28
N PRO A 74 19.14 24.96 4.93
CA PRO A 74 18.94 25.95 5.99
C PRO A 74 18.68 27.35 5.41
N ASP A 75 17.75 27.48 4.48
CA ASP A 75 17.43 28.75 3.81
C ASP A 75 16.11 29.39 4.29
N GLY A 76 15.52 28.84 5.36
CA GLY A 76 14.27 29.32 5.94
C GLY A 76 13.01 28.94 5.14
N ARG A 77 13.16 28.12 4.08
CA ARG A 77 12.05 27.64 3.26
C ARG A 77 11.59 26.25 3.73
N CYS A 78 10.36 25.89 3.35
CA CYS A 78 9.79 24.57 3.67
C CYS A 78 10.20 23.55 2.59
N TRP A 79 11.11 22.64 2.96
CA TRP A 79 11.59 21.55 2.09
C TRP A 79 10.90 20.22 2.34
N MET A 80 10.28 20.09 3.51
CA MET A 80 9.54 18.92 3.95
C MET A 80 8.36 19.39 4.78
N GLU A 81 7.21 18.79 4.51
CA GLU A 81 5.97 19.11 5.19
C GLU A 81 5.19 17.84 5.49
N VAL A 82 4.54 17.83 6.66
CA VAL A 82 3.60 16.79 7.06
C VAL A 82 2.26 17.45 7.29
N ILE A 83 1.23 16.96 6.60
CA ILE A 83 -0.14 17.47 6.72
C ILE A 83 -1.04 16.36 7.22
N LEU A 84 -1.92 16.73 8.17
CA LEU A 84 -3.02 15.90 8.61
C LEU A 84 -4.30 16.53 8.03
N PRO A 85 -4.85 16.00 6.92
CA PRO A 85 -5.92 16.67 6.18
C PRO A 85 -7.18 16.95 7.01
N GLY A 86 -7.48 16.11 8.00
CA GLY A 86 -8.62 16.33 8.92
C GLY A 86 -8.36 17.31 10.07
N SER A 87 -7.14 17.84 10.24
CA SER A 87 -6.80 18.69 11.37
C SER A 87 -7.21 20.15 11.16
N ALA A 88 -7.52 20.87 12.25
CA ALA A 88 -7.82 22.31 12.20
C ALA A 88 -6.64 23.19 11.72
N LYS A 89 -5.43 22.60 11.61
CA LYS A 89 -4.23 23.26 11.11
C LYS A 89 -3.89 22.87 9.66
N ALA A 90 -4.71 22.04 9.02
CA ALA A 90 -4.50 21.67 7.63
C ALA A 90 -4.60 22.93 6.74
N PRO A 91 -3.73 23.07 5.72
CA PRO A 91 -3.79 24.20 4.81
C PRO A 91 -5.12 24.24 4.04
N SER A 92 -5.53 25.44 3.63
CA SER A 92 -6.78 25.63 2.88
C SER A 92 -6.79 24.77 1.61
N GLY A 93 -7.89 24.06 1.39
CA GLY A 93 -8.02 23.10 0.28
C GLY A 93 -7.41 21.73 0.57
N ALA A 94 -6.89 21.49 1.77
CA ALA A 94 -6.63 20.13 2.25
C ALA A 94 -7.93 19.35 2.28
N ILE A 95 -8.01 18.36 1.41
CA ILE A 95 -9.19 17.53 1.29
C ILE A 95 -9.21 16.58 2.47
N THR A 96 -10.15 16.82 3.37
CA THR A 96 -10.58 15.83 4.35
C THR A 96 -11.19 14.66 3.59
N LYS A 97 -10.36 13.67 3.24
CA LYS A 97 -10.86 12.43 2.65
C LYS A 97 -11.74 11.72 3.66
N ALA A 98 -12.72 10.98 3.18
CA ALA A 98 -13.50 10.12 4.04
C ALA A 98 -12.60 9.10 4.75
N ASN A 99 -13.07 8.63 5.90
CA ASN A 99 -12.38 7.62 6.68
C ASN A 99 -12.02 6.44 5.78
N ILE A 100 -10.76 6.03 5.83
CA ILE A 100 -10.26 4.89 5.06
C ILE A 100 -10.40 3.70 5.98
N GLY A 101 -11.48 2.92 5.78
CA GLY A 101 -11.94 1.97 6.79
C GLY A 101 -12.27 2.68 8.10
N ASP A 102 -11.73 2.16 9.21
CA ASP A 102 -11.96 2.68 10.57
C ASP A 102 -11.07 3.88 10.94
N ILE A 103 -10.18 4.31 10.04
CA ILE A 103 -9.19 5.35 10.33
C ILE A 103 -9.75 6.73 10.01
N GLN A 104 -9.76 7.61 11.01
CA GLN A 104 -10.24 8.97 10.86
C GLN A 104 -9.30 9.79 9.98
N SER A 105 -9.84 10.79 9.27
CA SER A 105 -9.03 11.67 8.38
C SER A 105 -7.93 12.45 9.12
N VAL A 106 -8.04 12.61 10.45
CA VAL A 106 -7.00 13.20 11.29
C VAL A 106 -5.81 12.26 11.51
N ASP A 107 -6.01 10.95 11.37
CA ASP A 107 -4.99 9.92 11.62
C ASP A 107 -4.28 9.47 10.33
N GLN A 108 -4.46 10.22 9.23
CA GLN A 108 -3.91 9.92 7.91
C GLN A 108 -2.90 11.01 7.48
N PRO A 109 -1.65 10.97 7.99
CA PRO A 109 -0.66 11.96 7.62
C PRO A 109 -0.23 11.79 6.17
N ILE A 110 -0.04 12.92 5.49
CA ILE A 110 0.61 13.02 4.19
C ILE A 110 1.98 13.63 4.43
N ILE A 111 3.04 12.92 4.05
CA ILE A 111 4.42 13.37 4.18
C ILE A 111 4.90 13.75 2.78
N MET A 112 5.38 14.97 2.59
CA MET A 112 5.83 15.49 1.30
C MET A 112 7.23 16.11 1.44
N PHE A 113 8.14 15.72 0.56
CA PHE A 113 9.52 16.21 0.57
C PHE A 113 10.20 16.01 -0.78
N PHE A 114 11.44 16.48 -0.89
CA PHE A 114 12.30 16.27 -2.06
C PHE A 114 13.42 15.30 -1.71
N ALA A 115 13.69 14.32 -2.57
CA ALA A 115 14.76 13.35 -2.37
C ALA A 115 15.34 12.86 -3.69
N SER A 116 16.40 12.06 -3.65
CA SER A 116 16.98 11.42 -4.84
C SER A 116 16.85 9.89 -4.74
N PRO A 117 15.65 9.35 -4.96
CA PRO A 117 15.43 7.93 -4.75
C PRO A 117 16.13 7.07 -5.81
N PRO A 118 16.57 5.85 -5.45
CA PRO A 118 17.30 4.98 -6.36
C PRO A 118 16.43 4.48 -7.53
N ASP A 119 15.13 4.33 -7.30
CA ASP A 119 14.12 3.81 -8.23
C ASP A 119 13.39 4.90 -9.03
N ARG A 120 13.89 6.14 -9.02
CA ARG A 120 13.30 7.25 -9.79
C ARG A 120 13.18 6.95 -11.29
N PRO A 121 12.20 7.54 -11.99
CA PRO A 121 12.15 7.53 -13.45
C PRO A 121 13.43 8.15 -14.04
N ARG A 122 14.14 7.38 -14.88
CA ARG A 122 15.37 7.83 -15.57
C ARG A 122 15.15 8.19 -17.03
N TRP A 123 14.05 7.74 -17.60
CA TRP A 123 13.74 7.87 -19.02
C TRP A 123 12.36 8.49 -19.20
N ALA A 124 12.25 9.42 -20.15
CA ALA A 124 10.96 10.01 -20.49
C ALA A 124 10.02 8.93 -21.07
N PRO A 125 8.70 9.03 -20.80
CA PRO A 125 7.70 8.14 -21.39
C PRO A 125 7.43 8.56 -22.85
N SER A 126 8.42 8.34 -23.72
CA SER A 126 8.36 8.73 -25.14
C SER A 126 8.64 7.52 -26.04
N THR A 127 8.02 7.50 -27.23
CA THR A 127 8.23 6.49 -28.27
C THR A 127 9.48 6.73 -29.13
N THR A 128 10.22 7.81 -28.88
CA THR A 128 11.41 8.17 -29.66
C THR A 128 12.55 7.19 -29.38
N SER A 129 13.19 6.72 -30.46
CA SER A 129 14.44 5.97 -30.42
C SER A 129 15.57 6.89 -30.89
N PRO A 130 16.61 7.16 -30.08
CA PRO A 130 16.86 6.62 -28.74
C PRO A 130 15.96 7.23 -27.66
N ARG A 131 15.77 6.49 -26.55
CA ARG A 131 15.05 6.98 -25.35
C ARG A 131 15.73 8.23 -24.80
N VAL A 132 14.93 9.22 -24.39
CA VAL A 132 15.44 10.48 -23.84
C VAL A 132 15.66 10.35 -22.33
N ALA A 133 16.89 10.61 -21.87
CA ALA A 133 17.22 10.64 -20.44
C ALA A 133 16.55 11.85 -19.77
N LEU A 134 15.90 11.62 -18.64
CA LEU A 134 15.41 12.70 -17.79
C LEU A 134 16.61 13.38 -17.10
N LYS A 135 16.56 14.70 -17.01
CA LYS A 135 17.65 15.48 -16.41
C LYS A 135 17.45 15.65 -14.91
N GLY A 136 18.54 15.51 -14.17
CA GLY A 136 18.56 15.71 -12.71
C GLY A 136 18.19 14.44 -11.94
N ASP A 137 18.34 14.55 -10.62
CA ASP A 137 18.20 13.40 -9.71
C ASP A 137 17.18 13.64 -8.60
N VAL A 138 16.82 14.89 -8.32
CA VAL A 138 15.91 15.28 -7.24
C VAL A 138 14.47 15.15 -7.71
N CYS A 139 13.69 14.34 -7.01
CA CYS A 139 12.28 14.06 -7.21
C CYS A 139 11.44 14.63 -6.07
N ALA A 140 10.23 15.11 -6.38
CA ALA A 140 9.20 15.35 -5.38
C ALA A 140 8.58 14.00 -4.98
N ILE A 141 8.50 13.75 -3.68
CA ILE A 141 7.99 12.50 -3.12
C ILE A 141 6.86 12.81 -2.14
N ALA A 142 5.79 12.01 -2.20
CA ALA A 142 4.72 12.02 -1.24
C ALA A 142 4.43 10.60 -0.73
N TYR A 143 4.29 10.46 0.59
CA TYR A 143 3.79 9.26 1.23
C TYR A 143 2.43 9.54 1.85
N ARG A 144 1.51 8.58 1.70
CA ARG A 144 0.22 8.60 2.38
C ARG A 144 -0.26 7.19 2.61
N ILE A 145 -1.08 7.00 3.63
CA ILE A 145 -1.86 5.78 3.77
C ILE A 145 -3.14 5.94 2.95
N GLY A 146 -3.61 4.87 2.32
CA GLY A 146 -4.95 4.86 1.76
C GLY A 146 -5.43 3.52 1.27
N GLN A 147 -6.46 3.55 0.42
CA GLN A 147 -6.98 2.42 -0.32
C GLN A 147 -6.94 2.71 -1.81
N SER A 148 -6.32 1.85 -2.60
CA SER A 148 -6.31 1.99 -4.05
C SER A 148 -6.14 0.62 -4.69
N SER A 149 -6.78 0.42 -5.84
CA SER A 149 -6.53 -0.79 -6.62
C SER A 149 -5.12 -0.75 -7.20
N PRO A 150 -4.40 -1.89 -7.23
CA PRO A 150 -3.11 -2.00 -7.89
C PRO A 150 -3.24 -2.08 -9.42
N PHE A 151 -4.45 -2.26 -9.94
CA PHE A 151 -4.71 -2.45 -11.37
C PHE A 151 -5.25 -1.19 -12.04
N ASP A 152 -6.14 -0.44 -11.37
CA ASP A 152 -6.76 0.78 -11.89
C ASP A 152 -6.94 1.83 -10.79
N ALA A 153 -7.02 3.12 -11.13
CA ALA A 153 -7.19 4.19 -10.15
C ALA A 153 -8.57 4.87 -10.29
N PRO A 154 -9.40 4.93 -9.23
CA PRO A 154 -9.22 4.34 -7.90
C PRO A 154 -9.50 2.82 -7.86
N GLY A 155 -10.09 2.26 -8.92
CA GLY A 155 -10.58 0.87 -9.01
C GLY A 155 -11.82 0.62 -8.14
N ASP A 156 -12.48 -0.52 -8.35
CA ASP A 156 -13.64 -0.92 -7.54
C ASP A 156 -13.21 -1.18 -6.09
N PRO A 157 -14.06 -0.89 -5.06
CA PRO A 157 -13.71 -1.08 -3.65
C PRO A 157 -13.21 -2.48 -3.30
N ILE A 158 -13.72 -3.51 -3.99
CA ILE A 158 -13.31 -4.92 -3.79
C ILE A 158 -11.85 -5.17 -4.24
N GLN A 159 -11.34 -4.36 -5.16
CA GLN A 159 -9.98 -4.44 -5.68
C GLN A 159 -9.01 -3.52 -4.94
N GLN A 160 -9.52 -2.64 -4.07
CA GLN A 160 -8.68 -1.69 -3.36
C GLN A 160 -7.95 -2.38 -2.22
N VAL A 161 -6.63 -2.22 -2.20
CA VAL A 161 -5.77 -2.72 -1.12
C VAL A 161 -5.53 -1.58 -0.15
N TYR A 162 -5.56 -1.86 1.15
CA TYR A 162 -5.15 -0.88 2.15
C TYR A 162 -3.62 -0.90 2.28
N GLY A 163 -2.98 0.25 2.17
CA GLY A 163 -1.52 0.31 2.24
C GLY A 163 -0.95 1.72 2.29
N VAL A 164 0.37 1.79 2.39
CA VAL A 164 1.14 3.03 2.24
C VAL A 164 1.47 3.21 0.78
N TYR A 165 0.97 4.29 0.21
CA TYR A 165 1.24 4.70 -1.16
C TYR A 165 2.34 5.74 -1.18
N ARG A 166 3.33 5.48 -2.03
CA ARG A 166 4.40 6.39 -2.37
C ARG A 166 4.17 6.93 -3.77
N THR A 167 4.23 8.24 -3.94
CA THR A 167 4.18 8.90 -5.23
C THR A 167 5.51 9.60 -5.47
N ILE A 168 6.13 9.34 -6.62
CA ILE A 168 7.40 9.94 -7.04
C ILE A 168 7.14 10.69 -8.34
N ILE A 169 7.52 11.96 -8.39
CA ILE A 169 7.53 12.73 -9.62
C ILE A 169 8.91 12.66 -10.26
N ASP A 170 8.95 12.64 -11.59
CA ASP A 170 10.20 12.65 -12.32
C ASP A 170 11.06 13.88 -11.99
N PRO A 171 12.40 13.74 -12.08
CA PRO A 171 13.30 14.81 -11.65
C PRO A 171 13.20 16.07 -12.51
N GLU A 172 12.81 15.93 -13.78
CA GLU A 172 12.71 17.07 -14.69
C GLU A 172 11.48 17.94 -14.38
N ASN A 173 10.31 17.35 -14.18
CA ASN A 173 9.10 18.07 -13.73
C ASN A 173 9.26 18.61 -12.31
N THR A 174 9.92 17.85 -11.42
CA THR A 174 10.27 18.35 -10.08
C THR A 174 11.10 19.63 -10.17
N PHE A 175 12.12 19.65 -11.05
CA PHE A 175 12.98 20.82 -11.22
C PHE A 175 12.27 22.00 -11.91
N LYS A 176 11.41 21.73 -12.89
CA LYS A 176 10.69 22.77 -13.65
C LYS A 176 9.55 23.41 -12.87
N GLU A 177 8.87 22.63 -12.02
CA GLU A 177 7.62 23.05 -11.40
C GLU A 177 7.69 23.10 -9.87
N ALA A 178 8.23 22.07 -9.23
CA ALA A 178 8.17 21.96 -7.77
C ALA A 178 9.22 22.82 -7.08
N ILE A 179 10.48 22.73 -7.49
CA ILE A 179 11.59 23.49 -6.89
C ILE A 179 11.39 25.01 -7.01
N PRO A 180 10.99 25.58 -8.17
CA PRO A 180 10.81 27.02 -8.30
C PRO A 180 9.74 27.57 -7.34
N LEU A 181 8.66 26.83 -7.09
CA LEU A 181 7.63 27.24 -6.13
C LEU A 181 8.20 27.45 -4.73
N ILE A 182 9.00 26.49 -4.26
CA ILE A 182 9.67 26.59 -2.96
C ILE A 182 10.69 27.74 -2.99
N MET A 183 11.45 27.90 -4.08
CA MET A 183 12.43 28.99 -4.20
C MET A 183 11.79 30.38 -4.12
N THR A 184 10.56 30.54 -4.61
CA THR A 184 9.79 31.79 -4.53
C THR A 184 9.13 32.04 -3.18
N SER A 185 9.16 31.05 -2.27
CA SER A 185 8.64 31.17 -0.90
C SER A 185 9.31 32.32 -0.14
N THR A 186 8.52 33.11 0.58
CA THR A 186 9.00 34.19 1.45
C THR A 186 8.35 34.09 2.83
N ALA A 187 8.91 34.76 3.84
CA ALA A 187 8.33 34.77 5.18
C ALA A 187 6.91 35.37 5.23
N ALA A 188 6.57 36.29 4.30
CA ALA A 188 5.26 36.93 4.23
C ALA A 188 4.23 36.12 3.43
N ALA A 189 4.69 35.28 2.51
CA ALA A 189 3.87 34.38 1.70
C ALA A 189 4.58 33.01 1.65
N PRO A 190 4.47 32.21 2.73
CA PRO A 190 5.13 30.92 2.79
C PRO A 190 4.48 29.98 1.78
N ILE A 191 5.31 29.45 0.89
CA ILE A 191 4.98 28.37 -0.03
C ILE A 191 5.65 27.09 0.49
N SER A 192 4.92 25.99 0.46
CA SER A 192 5.35 24.69 0.96
C SER A 192 5.15 23.58 -0.10
N PRO A 193 5.68 22.36 0.15
CA PRO A 193 5.44 21.23 -0.73
C PRO A 193 3.95 20.98 -0.99
N TRP A 194 3.07 21.25 -0.04
CA TRP A 194 1.62 21.16 -0.25
C TRP A 194 1.11 21.95 -1.45
N ASP A 195 1.59 23.18 -1.66
CA ASP A 195 1.16 24.01 -2.79
C ASP A 195 1.52 23.38 -4.13
N TYR A 196 2.60 22.59 -4.16
CA TYR A 196 2.95 21.80 -5.33
C TYR A 196 1.97 20.65 -5.56
N TRP A 197 1.65 19.87 -4.51
CA TRP A 197 0.82 18.67 -4.61
C TRP A 197 -0.68 18.95 -4.75
N ASN A 198 -1.19 19.98 -4.08
CA ASN A 198 -2.60 20.38 -4.14
C ASN A 198 -2.93 21.21 -5.40
N GLY A 199 -1.90 21.85 -5.99
CA GLY A 199 -2.07 22.81 -7.07
C GLY A 199 -2.58 24.17 -6.57
N THR A 200 -2.43 25.19 -7.41
CA THR A 200 -2.94 26.54 -7.10
C THR A 200 -4.46 26.57 -7.34
N SER A 201 -5.23 26.84 -6.30
CA SER A 201 -6.66 27.23 -6.32
C SER A 201 -7.52 26.54 -7.39
N GLY A 202 -7.63 25.21 -7.33
CA GLY A 202 -8.61 24.44 -8.12
C GLY A 202 -8.13 23.91 -9.47
N THR A 203 -6.88 24.18 -9.88
CA THR A 203 -6.29 23.52 -11.06
C THR A 203 -5.60 22.23 -10.63
N LYS A 204 -6.17 21.08 -11.01
CA LYS A 204 -5.57 19.76 -10.77
C LYS A 204 -4.27 19.68 -11.56
N ARG A 205 -3.14 19.54 -10.88
CA ARG A 205 -1.86 19.27 -11.52
C ARG A 205 -1.76 17.80 -11.90
N SER A 206 -1.25 17.54 -13.08
CA SER A 206 -1.02 16.19 -13.58
C SER A 206 0.43 15.98 -13.96
N PHE A 207 0.89 14.75 -13.87
CA PHE A 207 2.25 14.34 -14.19
C PHE A 207 2.22 13.15 -15.15
N ALA A 208 3.35 12.89 -15.81
CA ALA A 208 3.44 11.81 -16.78
C ALA A 208 3.21 10.44 -16.11
N ASN A 209 2.32 9.65 -16.70
CA ASN A 209 2.00 8.32 -16.26
C ASN A 209 3.03 7.32 -16.80
N PHE A 210 3.99 6.93 -15.94
CA PHE A 210 5.02 5.95 -16.30
C PHE A 210 4.51 4.50 -16.34
N SER A 211 3.32 4.22 -15.80
CA SER A 211 2.70 2.88 -15.82
C SER A 211 1.87 2.59 -17.07
N SER A 212 1.52 3.61 -17.84
CA SER A 212 0.74 3.48 -19.08
C SER A 212 1.63 3.69 -20.31
N TYR A 213 1.45 2.86 -21.33
CA TYR A 213 2.06 3.06 -22.63
C TYR A 213 1.14 3.91 -23.52
N SER A 214 1.58 5.12 -23.91
CA SER A 214 0.89 5.93 -24.92
C SER A 214 1.64 5.84 -26.26
N PRO A 215 0.97 5.42 -27.35
CA PRO A 215 1.56 5.41 -28.68
C PRO A 215 1.65 6.81 -29.31
N THR A 216 0.90 7.79 -28.77
CA THR A 216 0.96 9.19 -29.17
C THR A 216 2.00 9.92 -28.31
N TYR A 217 2.75 10.87 -28.87
CA TYR A 217 3.81 11.62 -28.17
C TYR A 217 3.33 12.38 -26.91
N VAL A 218 2.02 12.41 -26.65
CA VAL A 218 1.46 12.93 -25.41
C VAL A 218 1.47 11.81 -24.37
N PRO A 219 2.29 11.91 -23.31
CA PRO A 219 2.22 10.95 -22.22
C PRO A 219 0.84 11.03 -21.59
N ASP A 220 0.25 9.87 -21.29
CA ASP A 220 -0.92 9.82 -20.41
C ASP A 220 -0.56 10.50 -19.09
N THR A 221 -1.51 11.17 -18.44
CA THR A 221 -1.22 11.97 -17.24
C THR A 221 -2.06 11.53 -16.06
N ARG A 222 -1.45 11.46 -14.87
CA ARG A 222 -2.14 11.17 -13.61
C ARG A 222 -2.17 12.42 -12.74
N ALA A 223 -3.23 12.59 -11.94
CA ALA A 223 -3.32 13.69 -11.00
C ALA A 223 -2.32 13.53 -9.84
N LEU A 224 -1.66 14.61 -9.41
CA LEU A 224 -0.70 14.61 -8.29
C LEU A 224 -1.31 14.10 -6.98
N ILE A 225 -2.56 14.47 -6.73
CA ILE A 225 -3.38 13.93 -5.64
C ILE A 225 -4.64 13.35 -6.29
N ASP A 226 -4.95 12.08 -6.05
CA ASP A 226 -6.27 11.55 -6.40
C ASP A 226 -7.36 12.24 -5.57
N PHE A 227 -8.08 13.15 -6.22
CA PHE A 227 -9.24 13.89 -5.72
C PHE A 227 -10.53 13.04 -5.69
N ASN A 228 -10.56 11.92 -6.42
CA ASN A 228 -11.78 11.12 -6.67
C ASN A 228 -11.78 9.78 -5.92
N GLN A 229 -11.38 9.76 -4.66
CA GLN A 229 -11.70 8.63 -3.79
C GLN A 229 -13.08 8.93 -3.20
N SER A 230 -14.12 8.72 -4.02
CA SER A 230 -15.49 8.98 -3.61
C SER A 230 -15.88 8.02 -2.49
N THR A 231 -16.37 8.61 -1.40
CA THR A 231 -17.28 8.00 -0.44
C THR A 231 -18.35 7.17 -1.13
N THR A 232 -18.20 5.86 -1.08
CA THR A 232 -19.30 4.89 -1.04
C THR A 232 -18.83 3.65 -0.33
#